data_AF-A0A6M1YEA2-F1
#
_entry.id   AF-A0A6M1YEA2-F1
#
_cell.length_a   1.000
_cell.length_b   1.000
_cell.length_c   1.000
_cell.angle_alpha   90.00
_cell.angle_beta   90.00
_cell.angle_gamma   90.00
#
_symmetry.space_group_name_H-M   'P 1'
#
loop_
_entity.id
_entity.type
_entity.pdbx_description
1 polymer ?
#
loop_
_entity_poly.entity_id
_entity_poly.type
_entity_poly.pdbx_seq_one_letter_code
_entity_poly.pdbx_strand_id
1 'polypeptide(L)'
;MDEIEKYISTTAASKHWEKIGARPHHGVVIPLFALRCQNSSGVGEYLDLFKVIDWCKDVGFDVVQLLPLNATGKDPSPYNAISSCALNPLHISLNALEGLDDNKELKEKLKDFEILNTYQKVHYLQLKRLKLDFLYEYYKYIFDDLKKDKDFEKFLRNNSWLEEFALFRTLQEKQNYKTWDKWPEDLQHIDEKNLSKYIEKYHSDMHFHFATQYICFKQLSSVKEYADKKNIKILGDVPILVSKNSSDVWFNRSMFDLDKAAGAPPDAYSIYGQRWGFPLFNWKNLKDSNYHWWRRRLKTVENIYHMYRIDHVVGFFRIWSMLKNEPATEGRFFPRDPALWNKNGRNRLLMMLHSSKLLPIAEDLGLIPKIVY
;
A
#
# COMPACT_ATOMS: atom_id res chain seq x y z
N MET A 1 -20.48 19.44 -25.68
CA MET A 1 -19.64 19.31 -24.46
C MET A 1 -20.63 19.23 -23.32
N ASP A 2 -20.69 18.07 -22.69
CA ASP A 2 -21.65 17.74 -21.64
C ASP A 2 -21.50 18.74 -20.47
N GLU A 3 -22.56 19.08 -19.74
CA GLU A 3 -22.49 20.02 -18.61
C GLU A 3 -21.45 19.55 -17.57
N ILE A 4 -21.31 18.23 -17.44
CA ILE A 4 -20.31 17.56 -16.60
C ILE A 4 -18.87 17.82 -17.08
N GLU A 5 -18.60 17.70 -18.38
CA GLU A 5 -17.27 17.97 -18.94
C GLU A 5 -16.88 19.43 -18.72
N LYS A 6 -17.82 20.35 -18.94
CA LYS A 6 -17.62 21.78 -18.67
C LYS A 6 -17.31 22.01 -17.19
N TYR A 7 -18.07 21.40 -16.28
CA TYR A 7 -17.79 21.48 -14.84
C TYR A 7 -16.39 20.95 -14.51
N ILE A 8 -16.05 19.73 -14.92
CA ILE A 8 -14.75 19.08 -14.65
C ILE A 8 -13.59 19.97 -15.13
N SER A 9 -13.71 20.58 -16.30
CA SER A 9 -12.67 21.45 -16.87
C SER A 9 -12.33 22.67 -16.00
N THR A 10 -13.27 23.09 -15.14
CA THR A 10 -13.07 24.22 -14.20
C THR A 10 -12.51 23.80 -12.84
N THR A 11 -12.42 22.50 -12.56
CA THR A 11 -11.96 21.98 -11.27
C THR A 11 -10.43 21.93 -11.17
N ALA A 12 -9.92 21.90 -9.94
CA ALA A 12 -8.49 21.69 -9.68
C ALA A 12 -7.97 20.33 -10.18
N ALA A 13 -8.87 19.36 -10.39
CA ALA A 13 -8.53 18.02 -10.87
C ALA A 13 -8.63 17.87 -12.41
N SER A 14 -8.92 18.94 -13.16
CA SER A 14 -9.12 18.91 -14.62
C SER A 14 -8.02 18.15 -15.39
N LYS A 15 -6.74 18.49 -15.14
CA LYS A 15 -5.57 17.82 -15.75
C LYS A 15 -5.45 16.33 -15.42
N HIS A 16 -6.06 15.88 -14.32
CA HIS A 16 -6.07 14.48 -13.93
C HIS A 16 -7.16 13.72 -14.69
N TRP A 17 -8.33 14.36 -14.85
CA TRP A 17 -9.44 13.85 -15.65
C TRP A 17 -9.10 13.69 -17.13
N GLU A 18 -8.31 14.59 -17.71
CA GLU A 18 -7.86 14.50 -19.12
C GLU A 18 -7.21 13.16 -19.47
N LYS A 19 -6.53 12.50 -18.52
CA LYS A 19 -5.86 11.22 -18.74
C LYS A 19 -6.78 10.00 -18.69
N ILE A 20 -7.93 10.16 -18.05
CA ILE A 20 -8.90 9.09 -17.81
C ILE A 20 -10.06 9.20 -18.82
N GLY A 21 -10.48 10.42 -19.11
CA GLY A 21 -11.67 10.75 -19.88
C GLY A 21 -12.81 11.18 -18.97
N ALA A 22 -13.45 12.31 -19.28
CA ALA A 22 -14.59 12.82 -18.52
C ALA A 22 -15.90 12.19 -19.02
N ARG A 23 -16.05 10.87 -18.85
CA ARG A 23 -17.25 10.10 -19.24
C ARG A 23 -17.63 9.09 -18.16
N PRO A 24 -18.82 8.48 -18.24
CA PRO A 24 -19.13 7.32 -17.40
C PRO A 24 -18.10 6.19 -17.61
N HIS A 25 -17.59 5.67 -16.50
CA HIS A 25 -16.69 4.52 -16.44
C HIS A 25 -17.36 3.42 -15.63
N HIS A 26 -17.23 2.17 -16.08
CA HIS A 26 -17.86 1.02 -15.44
C HIS A 26 -16.81 -0.05 -15.19
N GLY A 27 -16.90 -0.70 -14.05
CA GLY A 27 -15.84 -1.60 -13.61
C GLY A 27 -16.26 -2.54 -12.51
N VAL A 28 -15.26 -3.27 -12.04
CA VAL A 28 -15.40 -4.27 -10.98
C VAL A 28 -14.45 -3.95 -9.82
N VAL A 29 -14.87 -4.21 -8.59
CA VAL A 29 -14.01 -4.16 -7.40
C VAL A 29 -13.59 -5.58 -7.05
N ILE A 30 -12.29 -5.84 -7.03
CA ILE A 30 -11.72 -7.17 -6.80
C ILE A 30 -10.71 -7.10 -5.66
N PRO A 31 -10.98 -7.79 -4.53
CA PRO A 31 -9.95 -8.15 -3.58
C PRO A 31 -8.98 -9.13 -4.24
N LEU A 32 -7.75 -8.69 -4.56
CA LEU A 32 -6.78 -9.53 -5.29
C LEU A 32 -6.59 -10.90 -4.63
N PHE A 33 -6.49 -10.94 -3.30
CA PHE A 33 -6.34 -12.19 -2.55
C PHE A 33 -7.47 -13.21 -2.78
N ALA A 34 -8.64 -12.76 -3.23
CA ALA A 34 -9.81 -13.61 -3.45
C ALA A 34 -9.85 -14.24 -4.85
N LEU A 35 -8.99 -13.80 -5.79
CA LEU A 35 -8.91 -14.44 -7.10
C LEU A 35 -8.40 -15.89 -6.97
N ARG A 36 -8.87 -16.74 -7.89
CA ARG A 36 -8.46 -18.13 -8.04
C ARG A 36 -8.12 -18.40 -9.49
N CYS A 37 -6.94 -18.93 -9.74
CA CYS A 37 -6.52 -19.44 -11.05
C CYS A 37 -6.00 -20.87 -10.89
N GLN A 38 -6.04 -21.67 -11.95
CA GLN A 38 -5.59 -23.07 -11.91
C GLN A 38 -4.14 -23.19 -11.39
N ASN A 39 -3.27 -22.25 -11.77
CA ASN A 39 -1.86 -22.24 -11.42
C ASN A 39 -1.51 -21.26 -10.29
N SER A 40 -2.48 -20.72 -9.54
CA SER A 40 -2.20 -19.81 -8.43
C SER A 40 -1.74 -20.54 -7.18
N SER A 41 -0.89 -19.93 -6.37
CA SER A 41 -0.31 -20.55 -5.17
C SER A 41 -1.25 -20.63 -3.95
N GLY A 42 -2.58 -20.72 -4.15
CA GLY A 42 -3.58 -20.67 -3.07
C GLY A 42 -4.05 -19.27 -2.64
N VAL A 43 -3.66 -18.23 -3.37
CA VAL A 43 -4.11 -16.84 -3.26
C VAL A 43 -4.07 -16.21 -4.65
N GLY A 44 -4.90 -15.21 -4.92
CA GLY A 44 -4.76 -14.46 -6.17
C GLY A 44 -3.42 -13.75 -6.26
N GLU A 45 -2.79 -13.80 -7.42
CA GLU A 45 -1.45 -13.29 -7.66
C GLU A 45 -1.46 -12.12 -8.66
N TYR A 46 -0.40 -11.32 -8.69
CA TYR A 46 -0.35 -10.09 -9.49
C TYR A 46 -0.67 -10.33 -10.96
N LEU A 47 -0.10 -11.37 -11.58
CA LEU A 47 -0.32 -11.64 -13.00
C LEU A 47 -1.66 -12.32 -13.29
N ASP A 48 -2.42 -12.74 -12.28
CA ASP A 48 -3.82 -13.17 -12.48
C ASP A 48 -4.70 -12.01 -12.96
N LEU A 49 -4.28 -10.76 -12.70
CA LEU A 49 -4.94 -9.57 -13.19
C LEU A 49 -4.96 -9.48 -14.72
N PHE A 50 -4.05 -10.14 -15.44
CA PHE A 50 -4.16 -10.22 -16.91
C PHE A 50 -5.50 -10.84 -17.34
N LYS A 51 -5.93 -11.92 -16.67
CA LYS A 51 -7.20 -12.59 -16.97
C LYS A 51 -8.40 -11.72 -16.60
N VAL A 52 -8.29 -10.97 -15.50
CA VAL A 52 -9.31 -10.00 -15.08
C VAL A 52 -9.44 -8.86 -16.10
N ILE A 53 -8.31 -8.34 -16.58
CA ILE A 53 -8.26 -7.28 -17.60
C ILE A 53 -8.92 -7.76 -18.90
N ASP A 54 -8.61 -8.97 -19.35
CA ASP A 54 -9.22 -9.56 -20.53
C ASP A 54 -10.73 -9.74 -20.35
N TRP A 55 -11.16 -10.30 -19.21
CA TRP A 55 -12.58 -10.43 -18.88
C TRP A 55 -13.31 -9.08 -18.83
N CYS A 56 -12.71 -8.05 -18.21
CA CYS A 56 -13.31 -6.72 -18.16
C CYS A 56 -13.53 -6.16 -19.56
N LYS A 57 -12.55 -6.32 -20.45
CA LYS A 57 -12.67 -5.91 -21.85
C LYS A 57 -13.81 -6.64 -22.55
N ASP A 58 -13.94 -7.95 -22.34
CA ASP A 58 -14.96 -8.77 -22.99
C ASP A 58 -16.39 -8.39 -22.55
N VAL A 59 -16.58 -7.97 -21.31
CA VAL A 59 -17.89 -7.54 -20.78
C VAL A 59 -18.15 -6.04 -20.93
N GLY A 60 -17.23 -5.28 -21.53
CA GLY A 60 -17.36 -3.85 -21.77
C GLY A 60 -17.06 -2.95 -20.56
N PHE A 61 -16.41 -3.49 -19.52
CA PHE A 61 -15.85 -2.70 -18.43
C PHE A 61 -14.51 -2.08 -18.83
N ASP A 62 -14.19 -0.95 -18.20
CA ASP A 62 -12.94 -0.22 -18.42
C ASP A 62 -12.20 0.13 -17.13
N VAL A 63 -12.71 -0.28 -15.96
CA VAL A 63 -12.05 -0.10 -14.67
C VAL A 63 -11.96 -1.40 -13.87
N VAL A 64 -10.77 -1.68 -13.33
CA VAL A 64 -10.54 -2.70 -12.31
C VAL A 64 -10.09 -2.01 -11.04
N GLN A 65 -10.91 -2.05 -9.99
CA GLN A 65 -10.54 -1.55 -8.68
C GLN A 65 -9.97 -2.66 -7.82
N LEU A 66 -8.85 -2.37 -7.14
CA LEU A 66 -8.20 -3.28 -6.21
C LEU A 66 -8.27 -2.73 -4.79
N LEU A 67 -8.31 -3.63 -3.81
CA LEU A 67 -8.01 -3.29 -2.41
C LEU A 67 -6.51 -2.95 -2.25
N PRO A 68 -6.08 -2.39 -1.10
CA PRO A 68 -4.68 -2.09 -0.87
C PRO A 68 -3.79 -3.34 -1.04
N LEU A 69 -2.66 -3.19 -1.73
CA LEU A 69 -1.71 -4.27 -2.03
C LEU A 69 -0.45 -4.21 -1.16
N ASN A 70 -0.44 -3.32 -0.17
CA ASN A 70 0.74 -3.04 0.63
C ASN A 70 1.14 -4.23 1.51
N ALA A 71 2.43 -4.31 1.84
CA ALA A 71 2.95 -5.32 2.75
C ALA A 71 2.25 -5.23 4.12
N THR A 72 1.83 -6.38 4.65
CA THR A 72 1.14 -6.50 5.96
C THR A 72 1.94 -7.32 6.97
N GLY A 73 1.64 -7.09 8.25
CA GLY A 73 2.31 -7.75 9.38
C GLY A 73 1.74 -9.13 9.70
N LYS A 74 1.53 -9.40 10.99
CA LYS A 74 0.83 -10.62 11.46
C LYS A 74 -0.67 -10.55 11.14
N ASP A 75 -1.23 -9.36 11.24
CA ASP A 75 -2.60 -9.05 10.78
C ASP A 75 -2.63 -9.05 9.23
N PRO A 76 -3.45 -9.89 8.59
CA PRO A 76 -3.57 -9.93 7.13
C PRO A 76 -4.36 -8.76 6.54
N SER A 77 -4.97 -7.88 7.35
CA SER A 77 -5.78 -6.77 6.87
C SER A 77 -4.99 -5.88 5.89
N PRO A 78 -5.48 -5.70 4.64
CA PRO A 78 -4.85 -4.79 3.66
C PRO A 78 -4.69 -3.35 4.15
N TYR A 79 -5.54 -2.93 5.08
CA TYR A 79 -5.55 -1.58 5.65
C TYR A 79 -4.55 -1.42 6.81
N ASN A 80 -3.98 -2.51 7.34
CA ASN A 80 -2.97 -2.50 8.40
C ASN A 80 -1.55 -2.68 7.82
N ALA A 81 -1.21 -1.83 6.86
CA ALA A 81 0.05 -1.90 6.14
C ALA A 81 1.24 -1.57 7.05
N ILE A 82 2.32 -2.35 6.91
CA ILE A 82 3.62 -2.10 7.58
C ILE A 82 4.58 -1.25 6.72
N SER A 83 4.14 -0.91 5.50
CA SER A 83 4.73 0.14 4.70
C SER A 83 3.68 0.82 3.83
N SER A 84 3.72 2.14 3.67
CA SER A 84 2.86 2.85 2.72
C SER A 84 3.28 2.66 1.25
N CYS A 85 4.51 2.20 1.02
CA CYS A 85 5.11 2.04 -0.31
C CYS A 85 5.33 0.57 -0.69
N ALA A 86 5.80 -0.26 0.25
CA ALA A 86 6.12 -1.65 -0.03
C ALA A 86 4.87 -2.48 -0.33
N LEU A 87 5.00 -3.42 -1.26
CA LEU A 87 3.96 -4.33 -1.73
C LEU A 87 4.04 -5.69 -1.03
N ASN A 88 2.93 -6.42 -0.98
CA ASN A 88 2.85 -7.70 -0.31
C ASN A 88 3.43 -8.83 -1.18
N PRO A 89 4.55 -9.48 -0.80
CA PRO A 89 5.17 -10.53 -1.62
C PRO A 89 4.30 -11.79 -1.77
N LEU A 90 3.25 -11.93 -0.96
CA LEU A 90 2.33 -13.08 -1.07
C LEU A 90 1.53 -13.09 -2.38
N HIS A 91 1.47 -11.97 -3.09
CA HIS A 91 0.82 -11.87 -4.39
C HIS A 91 1.79 -12.07 -5.56
N ILE A 92 3.09 -12.33 -5.35
CA ILE A 92 4.00 -12.64 -6.46
C ILE A 92 3.52 -13.91 -7.19
N SER A 93 3.38 -13.84 -8.51
CA SER A 93 3.04 -14.99 -9.36
C SER A 93 4.25 -15.92 -9.48
N LEU A 94 4.24 -17.03 -8.74
CA LEU A 94 5.40 -17.92 -8.63
C LEU A 94 5.72 -18.61 -9.96
N ASN A 95 4.70 -19.05 -10.69
CA ASN A 95 4.85 -19.73 -11.99
C ASN A 95 5.47 -18.85 -13.09
N ALA A 96 5.53 -17.54 -12.88
CA ALA A 96 6.05 -16.56 -13.86
C ALA A 96 7.38 -15.94 -13.42
N LEU A 97 8.07 -16.55 -12.47
CA LEU A 97 9.40 -16.12 -12.05
C LEU A 97 10.43 -16.45 -13.13
N GLU A 98 11.25 -15.46 -13.52
CA GLU A 98 12.25 -15.61 -14.57
C GLU A 98 13.31 -16.65 -14.19
N GLY A 99 13.73 -17.48 -15.15
CA GLY A 99 14.69 -18.57 -14.92
C GLY A 99 14.15 -19.75 -14.10
N LEU A 100 12.88 -19.74 -13.65
CA LEU A 100 12.33 -20.84 -12.86
C LEU A 100 12.30 -22.17 -13.64
N ASP A 101 12.05 -22.12 -14.95
CA ASP A 101 12.03 -23.31 -15.80
C ASP A 101 13.38 -24.02 -15.90
N ASP A 102 14.49 -23.29 -15.69
CA ASP A 102 15.85 -23.82 -15.68
C ASP A 102 16.23 -24.46 -14.34
N ASN A 103 15.46 -24.20 -13.28
CA ASN A 103 15.67 -24.76 -11.94
C ASN A 103 14.60 -25.82 -11.59
N LYS A 104 14.90 -27.08 -11.92
CA LYS A 104 14.01 -28.22 -11.68
C LYS A 104 13.61 -28.40 -10.21
N GLU A 105 14.52 -28.11 -9.26
CA GLU A 105 14.24 -28.27 -7.83
C GLU A 105 13.18 -27.26 -7.36
N LEU A 106 13.39 -25.97 -7.67
CA LEU A 106 12.42 -24.92 -7.35
C LEU A 106 11.09 -25.14 -8.05
N LYS A 107 11.12 -25.58 -9.32
CA LYS A 107 9.90 -25.89 -10.07
C LYS A 107 9.10 -27.01 -9.43
N GLU A 108 9.75 -28.06 -8.91
CA GLU A 108 9.08 -29.15 -8.21
C GLU A 108 8.41 -28.67 -6.91
N LYS A 109 9.03 -27.72 -6.19
CA LYS A 109 8.44 -27.11 -4.97
C LYS A 109 7.16 -26.33 -5.23
N LEU A 110 6.82 -25.99 -6.49
CA LEU A 110 5.51 -25.40 -6.79
C LEU A 110 4.35 -26.33 -6.44
N LYS A 111 4.57 -27.66 -6.44
CA LYS A 111 3.56 -28.66 -6.06
C LYS A 111 3.07 -28.49 -4.62
N ASP A 112 3.91 -27.95 -3.73
CA ASP A 112 3.54 -27.69 -2.32
C ASP A 112 2.39 -26.67 -2.20
N PHE A 113 2.14 -25.88 -3.24
CA PHE A 113 1.06 -24.90 -3.28
C PHE A 113 -0.24 -25.44 -3.89
N GLU A 114 -0.22 -26.60 -4.56
CA GLU A 114 -1.41 -27.19 -5.20
C GLU A 114 -2.52 -27.43 -4.17
N ILE A 115 -2.17 -27.99 -3.02
CA ILE A 115 -3.12 -28.23 -1.93
C ILE A 115 -3.73 -26.92 -1.41
N LEU A 116 -2.96 -25.82 -1.35
CA LEU A 116 -3.48 -24.53 -0.90
C LEU A 116 -4.52 -23.95 -1.86
N ASN A 117 -4.41 -24.29 -3.15
CA ASN A 117 -5.35 -23.86 -4.18
C ASN A 117 -6.69 -24.61 -4.11
N THR A 118 -6.73 -25.77 -3.43
CA THR A 118 -7.97 -26.53 -3.19
C THR A 118 -8.85 -25.93 -2.08
N TYR A 119 -8.29 -25.08 -1.22
CA TYR A 119 -9.03 -24.51 -0.09
C TYR A 119 -9.98 -23.39 -0.50
N GLN A 120 -11.20 -23.42 0.03
CA GLN A 120 -12.21 -22.38 -0.19
C GLN A 120 -11.79 -20.99 0.32
N LYS A 121 -10.96 -20.95 1.38
CA LYS A 121 -10.45 -19.71 1.98
C LYS A 121 -8.93 -19.66 1.85
N VAL A 122 -8.36 -18.46 1.97
CA VAL A 122 -6.90 -18.29 2.02
C VAL A 122 -6.39 -18.71 3.39
N HIS A 123 -5.59 -19.78 3.43
CA HIS A 123 -4.90 -20.24 4.64
C HIS A 123 -3.67 -19.36 4.92
N TYR A 124 -3.90 -18.11 5.32
CA TYR A 124 -2.92 -17.02 5.29
C TYR A 124 -1.58 -17.36 5.97
N LEU A 125 -1.58 -17.92 7.19
CA LEU A 125 -0.33 -18.21 7.91
C LEU A 125 0.48 -19.33 7.24
N GLN A 126 -0.19 -20.39 6.78
CA GLN A 126 0.46 -21.50 6.09
C GLN A 126 1.03 -21.04 4.74
N LEU A 127 0.22 -20.32 3.96
CA LEU A 127 0.62 -19.70 2.70
C LEU A 127 1.81 -18.75 2.90
N LYS A 128 1.75 -17.88 3.90
CA LYS A 128 2.79 -16.89 4.17
C LYS A 128 4.13 -17.57 4.44
N ARG A 129 4.15 -18.62 5.26
CA ARG A 129 5.38 -19.38 5.53
C ARG A 129 5.91 -20.00 4.24
N LEU A 130 5.11 -20.84 3.58
CA LEU A 130 5.53 -21.57 2.37
C LEU A 130 6.01 -20.64 1.25
N LYS A 131 5.28 -19.54 1.01
CA LYS A 131 5.60 -18.59 -0.06
C LYS A 131 6.85 -17.79 0.23
N LEU A 132 7.08 -17.37 1.48
CA LEU A 132 8.31 -16.66 1.85
C LEU A 132 9.53 -17.58 1.81
N ASP A 133 9.38 -18.84 2.25
CA ASP A 133 10.45 -19.85 2.16
C ASP A 133 10.84 -20.11 0.69
N PHE A 134 9.85 -20.34 -0.19
CA PHE A 134 10.06 -20.48 -1.63
C PHE A 134 10.76 -19.27 -2.23
N LEU A 135 10.27 -18.05 -1.95
CA LEU A 135 10.84 -16.81 -2.47
C LEU A 135 12.27 -16.59 -1.99
N TYR A 136 12.61 -17.03 -0.78
CA TYR A 136 13.97 -16.92 -0.25
C TYR A 136 14.94 -17.87 -0.97
N GLU A 137 14.51 -19.10 -1.27
CA GLU A 137 15.30 -20.02 -2.08
C GLU A 137 15.45 -19.53 -3.52
N TYR A 138 14.36 -19.04 -4.13
CA TYR A 138 14.42 -18.43 -5.46
C TYR A 138 15.35 -17.21 -5.49
N TYR A 139 15.27 -16.33 -4.49
CA TYR A 139 16.19 -15.21 -4.33
C TYR A 139 17.66 -15.68 -4.33
N LYS A 140 17.99 -16.73 -3.56
CA LYS A 140 19.36 -17.28 -3.54
C LYS A 140 19.80 -17.78 -4.91
N TYR A 141 18.90 -18.41 -5.65
CA TYR A 141 19.17 -18.89 -7.01
C TYR A 141 19.46 -17.74 -7.98
N ILE A 142 18.69 -16.65 -7.95
CA ILE A 142 18.85 -15.53 -8.90
C ILE A 142 19.83 -14.44 -8.45
N PHE A 143 20.36 -14.49 -7.23
CA PHE A 143 21.02 -13.34 -6.59
C PHE A 143 22.20 -12.79 -7.40
N ASP A 144 23.06 -13.64 -7.93
CA ASP A 144 24.26 -13.19 -8.65
C ASP A 144 23.94 -12.60 -10.03
N ASP A 145 22.84 -13.02 -10.65
CA ASP A 145 22.37 -12.42 -11.91
C ASP A 145 21.58 -11.14 -11.64
N LEU A 146 20.77 -11.12 -10.57
CA LEU A 146 20.03 -9.94 -10.14
C LEU A 146 20.96 -8.77 -9.82
N LYS A 147 22.13 -9.01 -9.22
CA LYS A 147 23.14 -7.96 -8.98
C LYS A 147 23.66 -7.30 -10.26
N LYS A 148 23.63 -8.01 -11.39
CA LYS A 148 24.09 -7.52 -12.69
C LYS A 148 22.96 -6.87 -13.47
N ASP A 149 21.70 -7.03 -13.03
CA ASP A 149 20.53 -6.44 -13.65
C ASP A 149 20.52 -4.91 -13.42
N LYS A 150 20.60 -4.17 -14.53
CA LYS A 150 20.57 -2.70 -14.53
C LYS A 150 19.21 -2.14 -14.09
N ASP A 151 18.12 -2.85 -14.36
CA ASP A 151 16.79 -2.44 -13.95
C ASP A 151 16.59 -2.66 -12.45
N PHE A 152 17.18 -3.71 -11.88
CA PHE A 152 17.23 -3.89 -10.43
C PHE A 152 18.02 -2.76 -9.77
N GLU A 153 19.22 -2.45 -10.24
CA GLU A 153 20.04 -1.35 -9.71
C GLU A 153 19.32 0.01 -9.82
N LYS A 154 18.63 0.27 -10.94
CA LYS A 154 17.79 1.46 -11.12
C LYS A 154 16.60 1.47 -10.16
N PHE A 155 15.97 0.32 -9.91
CA PHE A 155 14.90 0.19 -8.93
C PHE A 155 15.38 0.54 -7.53
N LEU A 156 16.55 0.07 -7.10
CA LEU A 156 17.14 0.42 -5.80
C LEU A 156 17.35 1.94 -5.68
N ARG A 157 17.96 2.57 -6.69
CA ARG A 157 18.24 4.02 -6.68
C ARG A 157 16.98 4.90 -6.66
N ASN A 158 15.94 4.49 -7.37
CA ASN A 158 14.73 5.30 -7.54
C ASN A 158 13.75 5.19 -6.37
N ASN A 159 13.96 4.25 -5.44
CA ASN A 159 13.03 3.95 -4.35
C ASN A 159 13.70 4.12 -2.99
N SER A 160 13.87 5.37 -2.54
CA SER A 160 14.51 5.69 -1.26
C SER A 160 13.82 5.06 -0.03
N TRP A 161 12.53 4.75 -0.12
CA TRP A 161 11.79 4.04 0.93
C TRP A 161 12.21 2.57 1.10
N LEU A 162 12.91 1.98 0.13
CA LEU A 162 13.19 0.56 0.08
C LEU A 162 14.22 0.13 1.12
N GLU A 163 15.29 0.92 1.31
CA GLU A 163 16.31 0.68 2.33
C GLU A 163 15.70 0.75 3.74
N GLU A 164 14.85 1.76 3.98
CA GLU A 164 14.07 1.90 5.20
C GLU A 164 13.22 0.64 5.45
N PHE A 165 12.41 0.26 4.47
CA PHE A 165 11.55 -0.91 4.58
C PHE A 165 12.34 -2.21 4.82
N ALA A 166 13.41 -2.44 4.06
CA ALA A 166 14.21 -3.65 4.19
C ALA A 166 14.88 -3.74 5.56
N LEU A 167 15.47 -2.65 6.06
CA LEU A 167 16.06 -2.63 7.39
C LEU A 167 15.01 -2.92 8.47
N PHE A 168 13.85 -2.26 8.40
CA PHE A 168 12.76 -2.50 9.35
C PHE A 168 12.32 -3.98 9.35
N ARG A 169 12.21 -4.60 8.19
CA ARG A 169 11.84 -6.02 8.04
C ARG A 169 12.90 -6.96 8.59
N THR A 170 14.17 -6.72 8.27
CA THR A 170 15.29 -7.48 8.83
C THR A 170 15.34 -7.36 10.35
N LEU A 171 15.15 -6.16 10.91
CA LEU A 171 15.10 -5.96 12.35
C LEU A 171 13.89 -6.66 12.97
N GLN A 172 12.71 -6.62 12.35
CA GLN A 172 11.56 -7.41 12.82
C GLN A 172 11.92 -8.90 12.93
N GLU A 173 12.61 -9.46 11.95
CA GLU A 173 13.04 -10.87 11.96
C GLU A 173 14.05 -11.14 13.09
N LYS A 174 15.11 -10.33 13.21
CA LYS A 174 16.11 -10.48 14.30
C LYS A 174 15.51 -10.26 15.69
N GLN A 175 14.41 -9.52 15.80
CA GLN A 175 13.71 -9.24 17.06
C GLN A 175 12.49 -10.15 17.29
N ASN A 176 12.41 -11.30 16.60
CA ASN A 176 11.33 -12.29 16.74
C ASN A 176 9.92 -11.69 16.53
N TYR A 177 9.81 -10.76 15.59
CA TYR A 177 8.58 -10.06 15.21
C TYR A 177 7.89 -9.32 16.36
N LYS A 178 8.66 -8.87 17.37
CA LYS A 178 8.20 -7.89 18.36
C LYS A 178 7.92 -6.56 17.66
N THR A 179 6.97 -5.78 18.19
CA THR A 179 6.75 -4.40 17.74
C THR A 179 7.96 -3.54 18.08
N TRP A 180 8.21 -2.50 17.29
CA TRP A 180 9.43 -1.69 17.46
C TRP A 180 9.53 -0.99 18.82
N ASP A 181 8.41 -0.72 19.50
CA ASP A 181 8.39 -0.18 20.87
C ASP A 181 8.82 -1.20 21.95
N LYS A 182 9.13 -2.43 21.55
CA LYS A 182 9.64 -3.52 22.38
C LYS A 182 11.04 -3.98 21.98
N TRP A 183 11.67 -3.29 21.04
CA TRP A 183 13.07 -3.53 20.67
C TRP A 183 14.02 -2.94 21.72
N PRO A 184 15.31 -3.31 21.72
CA PRO A 184 16.35 -2.58 22.42
C PRO A 184 16.30 -1.07 22.16
N GLU A 185 16.64 -0.25 23.15
CA GLU A 185 16.46 1.21 23.13
C GLU A 185 17.14 1.90 21.93
N ASP A 186 18.34 1.44 21.58
CA ASP A 186 19.12 1.88 20.41
C ASP A 186 18.41 1.61 19.07
N LEU A 187 17.54 0.60 19.00
CA LEU A 187 16.70 0.28 17.86
C LEU A 187 15.32 0.95 17.93
N GLN A 188 14.86 1.34 19.11
CA GLN A 188 13.63 2.11 19.24
C GLN A 188 13.81 3.52 18.68
N HIS A 189 14.98 4.13 18.82
CA HIS A 189 15.27 5.50 18.36
C HIS A 189 16.51 5.50 17.46
N ILE A 190 16.30 5.30 16.16
CA ILE A 190 17.41 5.30 15.20
C ILE A 190 17.74 6.75 14.79
N ASP A 191 18.90 7.23 15.21
CA ASP A 191 19.50 8.45 14.65
C ASP A 191 20.25 8.12 13.34
N GLU A 192 20.67 9.14 12.58
CA GLU A 192 21.36 8.94 11.30
C GLU A 192 22.65 8.09 11.42
N LYS A 193 23.36 8.22 12.55
CA LYS A 193 24.60 7.50 12.80
C LYS A 193 24.36 6.02 13.06
N ASN A 194 23.38 5.71 13.91
CA ASN A 194 22.94 4.36 14.20
C ASN A 194 22.29 3.71 12.97
N LEU A 195 21.57 4.49 12.16
CA LEU A 195 20.97 4.02 10.91
C LEU A 195 22.03 3.44 9.97
N SER A 196 23.06 4.22 9.67
CA SER A 196 24.15 3.80 8.78
C SER A 196 24.83 2.52 9.29
N LYS A 197 25.08 2.44 10.61
CA LYS A 197 25.65 1.25 11.26
C LYS A 197 24.79 0.00 11.09
N TYR A 198 23.47 0.10 11.27
CA TYR A 198 22.59 -1.07 11.12
C TYR A 198 22.37 -1.46 9.67
N ILE A 199 22.32 -0.50 8.74
CA ILE A 199 22.30 -0.77 7.31
C ILE A 199 23.54 -1.57 6.92
N GLU A 200 24.74 -1.09 7.28
CA GLU A 200 25.99 -1.79 6.97
C GLU A 200 26.02 -3.19 7.59
N LYS A 201 25.66 -3.30 8.88
CA LYS A 201 25.63 -4.58 9.62
C LYS A 201 24.69 -5.61 8.99
N TYR A 202 23.53 -5.17 8.51
CA TYR A 202 22.46 -6.06 8.04
C TYR A 202 22.25 -6.04 6.52
N HIS A 203 23.13 -5.39 5.76
CA HIS A 203 22.99 -5.19 4.31
C HIS A 203 22.72 -6.50 3.56
N SER A 204 23.45 -7.58 3.90
CA SER A 204 23.26 -8.90 3.29
C SER A 204 21.90 -9.53 3.60
N ASP A 205 21.37 -9.33 4.81
CA ASP A 205 20.04 -9.80 5.21
C ASP A 205 18.93 -8.99 4.47
N MET A 206 19.19 -7.72 4.16
CA MET A 206 18.23 -6.82 3.50
C MET A 206 17.99 -7.15 2.01
N HIS A 207 18.95 -7.78 1.34
CA HIS A 207 18.87 -8.11 -0.08
C HIS A 207 17.63 -8.93 -0.48
N PHE A 208 17.18 -9.84 0.39
CA PHE A 208 15.96 -10.60 0.14
C PHE A 208 14.74 -9.68 0.03
N HIS A 209 14.64 -8.66 0.88
CA HIS A 209 13.57 -7.67 0.83
C HIS A 209 13.68 -6.77 -0.39
N PHE A 210 14.90 -6.42 -0.81
CA PHE A 210 15.12 -5.69 -2.06
C PHE A 210 14.64 -6.48 -3.28
N ALA A 211 15.07 -7.74 -3.40
CA ALA A 211 14.71 -8.61 -4.51
C ALA A 211 13.20 -8.85 -4.58
N THR A 212 12.57 -9.17 -3.45
CA THR A 212 11.12 -9.43 -3.40
C THR A 212 10.29 -8.19 -3.75
N GLN A 213 10.68 -7.00 -3.29
CA GLN A 213 10.01 -5.76 -3.70
C GLN A 213 10.20 -5.47 -5.18
N TYR A 214 11.41 -5.65 -5.71
CA TYR A 214 11.66 -5.50 -7.15
C TYR A 214 10.74 -6.40 -7.98
N ILE A 215 10.62 -7.69 -7.61
CA ILE A 215 9.73 -8.65 -8.30
C ILE A 215 8.27 -8.20 -8.21
N CYS A 216 7.80 -7.74 -7.03
CA CYS A 216 6.43 -7.21 -6.88
C CYS A 216 6.16 -6.06 -7.85
N PHE A 217 7.05 -5.06 -7.88
CA PHE A 217 6.90 -3.89 -8.75
C PHE A 217 7.04 -4.25 -10.22
N LYS A 218 7.94 -5.16 -10.58
CA LYS A 218 8.11 -5.63 -11.97
C LYS A 218 6.84 -6.32 -12.47
N GLN A 219 6.27 -7.24 -11.69
CA GLN A 219 5.02 -7.91 -12.06
C GLN A 219 3.85 -6.92 -12.15
N LEU A 220 3.61 -6.07 -11.15
CA LEU A 220 2.50 -5.10 -11.23
C LEU A 220 2.68 -4.04 -12.33
N SER A 221 3.91 -3.60 -12.61
CA SER A 221 4.17 -2.68 -13.72
C SER A 221 3.79 -3.34 -15.05
N SER A 222 4.10 -4.63 -15.24
CA SER A 222 3.67 -5.37 -16.43
C SER A 222 2.14 -5.49 -16.55
N VAL A 223 1.43 -5.62 -15.42
CA VAL A 223 -0.04 -5.59 -15.36
C VAL A 223 -0.58 -4.23 -15.78
N LYS A 224 0.01 -3.14 -15.27
CA LYS A 224 -0.35 -1.78 -15.66
C LYS A 224 -0.15 -1.56 -17.15
N GLU A 225 1.00 -1.94 -17.70
CA GLU A 225 1.29 -1.85 -19.14
C GLU A 225 0.32 -2.67 -20.00
N TYR A 226 -0.07 -3.87 -19.53
CA TYR A 226 -1.06 -4.69 -20.23
C TYR A 226 -2.45 -4.06 -20.20
N ALA A 227 -2.85 -3.49 -19.06
CA ALA A 227 -4.10 -2.76 -18.93
C ALA A 227 -4.14 -1.55 -19.87
N ASP A 228 -3.05 -0.79 -19.99
CA ASP A 228 -2.90 0.30 -20.95
C ASP A 228 -3.13 -0.19 -22.40
N LYS A 229 -2.53 -1.33 -22.81
CA LYS A 229 -2.74 -1.95 -24.14
C LYS A 229 -4.18 -2.39 -24.38
N LYS A 230 -4.93 -2.70 -23.32
CA LYS A 230 -6.34 -3.14 -23.38
C LYS A 230 -7.33 -2.01 -23.15
N ASN A 231 -6.83 -0.77 -22.93
CA ASN A 231 -7.61 0.40 -22.52
C ASN A 231 -8.44 0.17 -21.24
N ILE A 232 -7.89 -0.60 -20.29
CA ILE A 232 -8.46 -0.82 -18.96
C ILE A 232 -7.67 0.01 -17.94
N LYS A 233 -8.36 0.65 -17.00
CA LYS A 233 -7.75 1.45 -15.93
C LYS A 233 -7.78 0.70 -14.62
N ILE A 234 -6.61 0.54 -14.02
CA ILE A 234 -6.44 0.01 -12.66
C ILE A 234 -6.62 1.15 -11.65
N LEU A 235 -7.64 1.03 -10.81
CA LEU A 235 -7.92 1.90 -9.67
C LEU A 235 -7.41 1.23 -8.39
N GLY A 236 -6.28 1.71 -7.88
CA GLY A 236 -5.78 1.22 -6.60
C GLY A 236 -6.49 1.85 -5.41
N ASP A 237 -6.33 1.26 -4.23
CA ASP A 237 -6.86 1.81 -2.98
C ASP A 237 -5.73 2.15 -2.01
N VAL A 238 -5.79 3.36 -1.45
CA VAL A 238 -4.73 3.98 -0.64
C VAL A 238 -5.33 4.35 0.73
N PRO A 239 -5.07 3.54 1.77
CA PRO A 239 -5.54 3.82 3.13
C PRO A 239 -5.03 5.18 3.63
N ILE A 240 -5.84 6.01 4.30
CA ILE A 240 -5.34 7.30 4.78
C ILE A 240 -4.19 7.16 5.78
N LEU A 241 -4.25 6.15 6.66
CA LEU A 241 -3.29 5.91 7.73
C LEU A 241 -2.48 4.62 7.49
N VAL A 242 -1.47 4.41 8.31
CA VAL A 242 -0.56 3.25 8.27
C VAL A 242 -0.44 2.65 9.67
N SER A 243 -0.05 1.37 9.76
CA SER A 243 0.15 0.71 11.05
C SER A 243 1.11 1.48 11.96
N LYS A 244 0.83 1.52 13.27
CA LYS A 244 1.81 2.03 14.24
C LYS A 244 3.12 1.25 14.18
N ASN A 245 3.04 -0.07 13.94
CA ASN A 245 4.20 -0.94 13.80
C ASN A 245 4.61 -1.09 12.34
N SER A 246 4.98 0.03 11.70
CA SER A 246 5.39 0.11 10.30
C SER A 246 6.78 0.71 10.16
N SER A 247 7.43 0.44 9.02
CA SER A 247 8.64 1.15 8.60
C SER A 247 8.41 2.66 8.55
N ASP A 248 7.28 3.10 7.99
CA ASP A 248 6.88 4.51 7.93
C ASP A 248 6.90 5.20 9.29
N VAL A 249 6.24 4.64 10.29
CA VAL A 249 6.15 5.24 11.63
C VAL A 249 7.47 5.12 12.39
N TRP A 250 8.20 4.02 12.21
CA TRP A 250 9.48 3.82 12.87
C TRP A 250 10.52 4.84 12.41
N PHE A 251 10.65 5.06 11.09
CA PHE A 251 11.59 6.02 10.49
C PHE A 251 11.12 7.47 10.56
N ASN A 252 9.84 7.73 10.31
CA ASN A 252 9.31 9.09 10.18
C ASN A 252 8.50 9.49 11.42
N ARG A 253 8.96 9.08 12.61
CA ARG A 253 8.19 9.20 13.86
C ARG A 253 7.64 10.60 14.12
N SER A 254 8.41 11.64 13.81
CA SER A 254 8.01 13.03 13.98
C SER A 254 6.78 13.43 13.15
N MET A 255 6.44 12.67 12.11
CA MET A 255 5.28 12.91 11.23
C MET A 255 3.99 12.34 11.78
N PHE A 256 4.06 11.60 12.89
CA PHE A 256 2.93 10.93 13.51
C PHE A 256 2.77 11.36 14.97
N ASP A 257 1.52 11.35 15.43
CA ASP A 257 1.15 11.50 16.83
C ASP A 257 0.79 10.11 17.37
N LEU A 258 1.66 9.58 18.24
CA LEU A 258 1.55 8.22 18.78
C LEU A 258 0.74 8.13 20.09
N ASP A 259 0.33 9.28 20.64
CA ASP A 259 -0.43 9.37 21.89
C ASP A 259 -1.94 9.21 21.63
N LYS A 260 -2.35 9.39 20.37
CA LYS A 260 -3.72 9.26 19.89
C LYS A 260 -3.87 8.06 18.98
N ALA A 261 -5.07 7.50 18.98
CA ALA A 261 -5.50 6.49 18.04
C ALA A 261 -6.66 7.02 17.20
N ALA A 262 -6.62 6.79 15.89
CA ALA A 262 -7.72 7.08 14.99
C ALA A 262 -8.87 6.08 15.18
N GLY A 263 -10.07 6.53 14.83
CA GLY A 263 -11.29 5.75 14.93
C GLY A 263 -12.47 6.43 14.28
N ALA A 264 -13.67 5.98 14.64
CA ALA A 264 -14.94 6.58 14.27
C ALA A 264 -15.81 6.83 15.51
N PRO A 265 -16.62 7.91 15.53
CA PRO A 265 -17.57 8.15 16.61
C PRO A 265 -18.65 7.05 16.63
N PRO A 266 -19.40 6.92 17.73
CA PRO A 266 -20.66 6.18 17.72
C PRO A 266 -21.59 6.67 16.62
N ASP A 267 -22.26 5.74 15.95
CA ASP A 267 -23.21 6.02 14.89
C ASP A 267 -24.42 5.08 14.98
N ALA A 268 -25.30 5.14 13.98
CA ALA A 268 -26.51 4.32 13.92
C ALA A 268 -26.24 2.81 13.80
N TYR A 269 -25.03 2.39 13.42
CA TYR A 269 -24.64 1.00 13.24
C TYR A 269 -23.81 0.46 14.42
N SER A 270 -23.04 1.31 15.10
CA SER A 270 -22.26 0.96 16.29
C SER A 270 -22.35 2.05 17.35
N ILE A 271 -23.08 1.78 18.43
CA ILE A 271 -23.17 2.67 19.60
C ILE A 271 -21.84 2.79 20.37
N TYR A 272 -20.89 1.88 20.15
CA TYR A 272 -19.58 1.91 20.80
C TYR A 272 -18.54 2.73 20.00
N GLY A 273 -18.90 3.19 18.79
CA GLY A 273 -17.93 3.74 17.84
C GLY A 273 -16.91 2.69 17.42
N GLN A 274 -15.75 3.15 16.94
CA GLN A 274 -14.67 2.28 16.48
C GLN A 274 -13.31 2.84 16.90
N ARG A 275 -12.40 1.95 17.32
CA ARG A 275 -10.98 2.24 17.51
C ARG A 275 -10.19 1.46 16.47
N TRP A 276 -9.61 2.16 15.49
CA TRP A 276 -8.79 1.53 14.46
C TRP A 276 -7.35 1.30 14.92
N GLY A 277 -6.87 2.11 15.86
CA GLY A 277 -5.55 1.93 16.48
C GLY A 277 -4.38 2.53 15.70
N PHE A 278 -4.64 3.19 14.57
CA PHE A 278 -3.62 3.89 13.78
C PHE A 278 -3.23 5.23 14.44
N PRO A 279 -1.95 5.64 14.36
CA PRO A 279 -1.54 6.95 14.84
C PRO A 279 -2.13 8.06 13.97
N LEU A 280 -2.24 9.26 14.53
CA LEU A 280 -2.64 10.44 13.77
C LEU A 280 -1.43 11.04 13.05
N PHE A 281 -1.69 11.92 12.08
CA PHE A 281 -0.64 12.72 11.47
C PHE A 281 -0.30 13.94 12.32
N ASN A 282 1.00 14.19 12.50
CA ASN A 282 1.50 15.51 12.85
C ASN A 282 1.56 16.38 11.59
N TRP A 283 0.43 17.03 11.28
CA TRP A 283 0.29 17.84 10.06
C TRP A 283 1.23 19.03 9.98
N LYS A 284 1.72 19.55 11.11
CA LYS A 284 2.72 20.61 11.14
C LYS A 284 4.05 20.07 10.59
N ASN A 285 4.55 18.98 11.16
CA ASN A 285 5.81 18.37 10.73
C ASN A 285 5.74 17.83 9.29
N LEU A 286 4.58 17.29 8.88
CA LEU A 286 4.35 16.95 7.47
C LEU A 286 4.45 18.18 6.57
N LYS A 287 3.84 19.32 6.94
CA LYS A 287 3.92 20.54 6.14
C LYS A 287 5.35 21.10 6.10
N ASP A 288 6.04 21.14 7.23
CA ASP A 288 7.42 21.66 7.35
C ASP A 288 8.41 20.81 6.54
N SER A 289 8.14 19.51 6.38
CA SER A 289 8.87 18.63 5.46
C SER A 289 8.34 18.64 4.02
N ASN A 290 7.56 19.65 3.61
CA ASN A 290 6.91 19.75 2.30
C ASN A 290 6.13 18.48 1.90
N TYR A 291 5.51 17.83 2.87
CA TYR A 291 4.72 16.62 2.72
C TYR A 291 5.49 15.45 2.07
N HIS A 292 6.80 15.35 2.32
CA HIS A 292 7.66 14.39 1.62
C HIS A 292 7.14 12.94 1.73
N TRP A 293 6.60 12.54 2.88
CA TRP A 293 6.03 11.21 3.09
C TRP A 293 4.85 10.91 2.16
N TRP A 294 3.88 11.83 2.08
CA TRP A 294 2.73 11.71 1.17
C TRP A 294 3.16 11.77 -0.30
N ARG A 295 4.08 12.68 -0.65
CA ARG A 295 4.63 12.79 -2.00
C ARG A 295 5.31 11.51 -2.45
N ARG A 296 6.17 10.94 -1.62
CA ARG A 296 6.87 9.67 -1.86
C ARG A 296 5.87 8.54 -2.07
N ARG A 297 4.90 8.40 -1.18
CA ARG A 297 3.82 7.40 -1.27
C ARG A 297 3.05 7.50 -2.58
N LEU A 298 2.57 8.70 -2.91
CA LEU A 298 1.77 8.92 -4.12
C LEU A 298 2.60 8.71 -5.38
N LYS A 299 3.90 9.01 -5.35
CA LYS A 299 4.82 8.72 -6.44
C LYS A 299 5.00 7.21 -6.67
N THR A 300 5.09 6.43 -5.60
CA THR A 300 5.23 4.97 -5.67
C THR A 300 4.03 4.31 -6.36
N VAL A 301 2.81 4.75 -6.05
CA VAL A 301 1.60 4.16 -6.64
C VAL A 301 1.42 4.49 -8.13
N GLU A 302 2.07 5.55 -8.66
CA GLU A 302 2.06 5.85 -10.10
C GLU A 302 2.67 4.74 -10.95
N ASN A 303 3.55 3.93 -10.36
CA ASN A 303 4.19 2.82 -11.05
C ASN A 303 3.22 1.67 -11.33
N ILE A 304 2.12 1.56 -10.58
CA ILE A 304 1.27 0.36 -10.57
C ILE A 304 -0.22 0.64 -10.81
N TYR A 305 -0.68 1.89 -10.67
CA TYR A 305 -2.08 2.26 -10.91
C TYR A 305 -2.25 3.39 -11.94
N HIS A 306 -3.47 3.55 -12.45
CA HIS A 306 -3.88 4.65 -13.34
C HIS A 306 -4.66 5.72 -12.57
N MET A 307 -5.34 5.30 -11.50
CA MET A 307 -6.12 6.12 -10.58
C MET A 307 -5.94 5.57 -9.18
N TYR A 308 -6.27 6.35 -8.16
CA TYR A 308 -6.29 5.84 -6.80
C TYR A 308 -7.52 6.32 -6.03
N ARG A 309 -8.14 5.43 -5.27
CA ARG A 309 -9.09 5.75 -4.21
C ARG A 309 -8.29 6.13 -2.97
N ILE A 310 -8.67 7.21 -2.32
CA ILE A 310 -8.21 7.52 -0.97
C ILE A 310 -9.30 7.12 0.01
N ASP A 311 -8.94 6.21 0.89
CA ASP A 311 -9.79 5.82 2.00
C ASP A 311 -9.96 6.99 2.97
N HIS A 312 -11.19 7.17 3.47
CA HIS A 312 -11.54 8.10 4.54
C HIS A 312 -11.04 9.54 4.31
N VAL A 313 -11.37 10.12 3.15
CA VAL A 313 -10.88 11.47 2.74
C VAL A 313 -11.23 12.55 3.76
N VAL A 314 -12.35 12.41 4.46
CA VAL A 314 -12.74 13.34 5.54
C VAL A 314 -11.66 13.49 6.60
N GLY A 315 -10.80 12.49 6.80
CA GLY A 315 -9.64 12.53 7.69
C GLY A 315 -8.62 13.64 7.36
N PHE A 316 -8.59 14.14 6.12
CA PHE A 316 -7.81 15.34 5.76
C PHE A 316 -8.44 16.63 6.29
N PHE A 317 -9.73 16.65 6.61
CA PHE A 317 -10.41 17.81 7.18
C PHE A 317 -10.44 17.70 8.70
N ARG A 318 -10.89 16.54 9.18
CA ARG A 318 -11.03 16.19 10.59
C ARG A 318 -10.96 14.68 10.75
N ILE A 319 -10.37 14.19 11.82
CA ILE A 319 -10.36 12.76 12.14
C ILE A 319 -10.85 12.54 13.56
N TRP A 320 -11.69 11.53 13.78
CA TRP A 320 -12.08 11.14 15.13
C TRP A 320 -10.94 10.38 15.77
N SER A 321 -10.55 10.81 16.97
CA SER A 321 -9.46 10.16 17.69
C SER A 321 -9.68 10.19 19.18
N MET A 322 -9.08 9.22 19.86
CA MET A 322 -9.10 9.06 21.31
C MET A 322 -7.68 8.88 21.82
N LEU A 323 -7.44 9.22 23.09
CA LEU A 323 -6.17 8.92 23.73
C LEU A 323 -6.00 7.42 23.91
N LYS A 324 -4.76 6.97 24.16
CA LYS A 324 -4.40 5.54 24.25
C LYS A 324 -5.34 4.71 25.13
N ASN A 325 -5.85 5.28 26.24
CA ASN A 325 -6.65 4.57 27.23
C ASN A 325 -8.15 4.97 27.25
N GLU A 326 -8.61 5.80 26.32
CA GLU A 326 -10.01 6.26 26.26
C GLU A 326 -10.87 5.36 25.36
N PRO A 327 -12.12 5.01 25.71
CA PRO A 327 -13.01 4.30 24.80
C PRO A 327 -13.34 5.15 23.57
N ALA A 328 -13.75 4.51 22.46
CA ALA A 328 -14.05 5.25 21.22
C ALA A 328 -15.24 6.22 21.35
N THR A 329 -16.14 5.96 22.30
CA THR A 329 -17.25 6.84 22.71
C THR A 329 -16.79 8.18 23.28
N GLU A 330 -15.57 8.25 23.83
CA GLU A 330 -15.00 9.47 24.44
C GLU A 330 -14.09 10.27 23.49
N GLY A 331 -13.89 9.77 22.26
CA GLY A 331 -13.07 10.44 21.26
C GLY A 331 -13.57 11.85 20.90
N ARG A 332 -12.76 12.57 20.14
CA ARG A 332 -13.06 13.92 19.64
C ARG A 332 -12.54 14.07 18.22
N PHE A 333 -13.13 14.98 17.46
CA PHE A 333 -12.59 15.37 16.15
C PHE A 333 -11.33 16.23 16.32
N PHE A 334 -10.31 15.94 15.52
CA PHE A 334 -9.07 16.70 15.40
C PHE A 334 -8.85 17.20 13.96
N PRO A 335 -8.50 18.48 13.76
CA PRO A 335 -8.29 19.50 14.79
C PRO A 335 -9.60 19.85 15.52
N ARG A 336 -9.48 20.25 16.79
CA ARG A 336 -10.63 20.49 17.69
C ARG A 336 -11.50 21.66 17.23
N ASP A 337 -10.88 22.67 16.64
CA ASP A 337 -11.56 23.85 16.10
C ASP A 337 -12.09 23.57 14.67
N PRO A 338 -13.42 23.54 14.47
CA PRO A 338 -14.03 23.36 13.16
C PRO A 338 -13.71 24.44 12.14
N ALA A 339 -13.36 25.66 12.58
CA ALA A 339 -12.98 26.75 11.68
C ALA A 339 -11.72 26.41 10.85
N LEU A 340 -10.90 25.48 11.34
CA LEU A 340 -9.70 25.01 10.66
C LEU A 340 -9.95 23.92 9.62
N TRP A 341 -11.10 23.23 9.65
CA TRP A 341 -11.34 22.04 8.83
C TRP A 341 -11.28 22.33 7.34
N ASN A 342 -11.98 23.39 6.88
CA ASN A 342 -12.05 23.72 5.46
C ASN A 342 -10.67 24.02 4.86
N LYS A 343 -9.98 25.00 5.47
CA LYS A 343 -8.68 25.48 4.99
C LYS A 343 -7.65 24.35 5.01
N ASN A 344 -7.61 23.56 6.07
CA ASN A 344 -6.66 22.47 6.19
C ASN A 344 -6.97 21.34 5.20
N GLY A 345 -8.23 20.92 5.11
CA GLY A 345 -8.65 19.87 4.17
C GLY A 345 -8.34 20.25 2.73
N ARG A 346 -8.75 21.44 2.28
CA ARG A 346 -8.48 21.91 0.92
C ARG A 346 -6.98 22.00 0.61
N ASN A 347 -6.16 22.52 1.53
CA ASN A 347 -4.71 22.56 1.34
C ASN A 347 -4.10 21.16 1.19
N ARG A 348 -4.60 20.18 1.97
CA ARG A 348 -4.13 18.80 1.91
C ARG A 348 -4.57 18.11 0.61
N LEU A 349 -5.81 18.34 0.16
CA LEU A 349 -6.27 17.83 -1.15
C LEU A 349 -5.47 18.44 -2.31
N LEU A 350 -5.19 19.74 -2.28
CA LEU A 350 -4.32 20.39 -3.27
C LEU A 350 -2.90 19.82 -3.24
N MET A 351 -2.34 19.52 -2.06
CA MET A 351 -1.06 18.83 -1.94
C MET A 351 -1.11 17.48 -2.67
N MET A 352 -2.18 16.69 -2.52
CA MET A 352 -2.31 15.40 -3.19
C MET A 352 -2.36 15.54 -4.71
N LEU A 353 -3.18 16.47 -5.22
CA LEU A 353 -3.25 16.79 -6.65
C LEU A 353 -1.89 17.23 -7.20
N HIS A 354 -1.11 18.00 -6.43
CA HIS A 354 0.23 18.42 -6.86
C HIS A 354 1.31 17.35 -6.69
N SER A 355 1.02 16.26 -5.98
CA SER A 355 1.99 15.21 -5.66
C SER A 355 1.97 14.03 -6.62
N SER A 356 0.88 13.88 -7.38
CA SER A 356 0.74 12.79 -8.34
C SER A 356 -0.02 13.22 -9.59
N LYS A 357 0.30 12.56 -10.70
CA LYS A 357 -0.36 12.67 -12.00
C LYS A 357 -1.67 11.88 -12.10
N LEU A 358 -1.93 10.96 -11.17
CA LEU A 358 -3.11 10.08 -11.19
C LEU A 358 -4.35 10.84 -10.72
N LEU A 359 -5.53 10.41 -11.15
CA LEU A 359 -6.80 10.93 -10.66
C LEU A 359 -7.10 10.35 -9.26
N PRO A 360 -7.21 11.20 -8.21
CA PRO A 360 -7.74 10.77 -6.93
C PRO A 360 -9.26 10.60 -6.98
N ILE A 361 -9.75 9.54 -6.36
CA ILE A 361 -11.16 9.30 -6.05
C ILE A 361 -11.31 9.33 -4.53
N ALA A 362 -12.21 10.17 -4.03
CA ALA A 362 -12.44 10.28 -2.60
C ALA A 362 -13.44 9.22 -2.13
N GLU A 363 -13.12 8.47 -1.08
CA GLU A 363 -14.18 7.87 -0.28
C GLU A 363 -14.70 8.86 0.77
N ASP A 364 -16.00 9.11 0.68
CA ASP A 364 -16.77 10.08 1.45
C ASP A 364 -18.03 9.45 2.05
N LEU A 365 -17.93 8.23 2.58
CA LEU A 365 -19.03 7.58 3.31
C LEU A 365 -19.03 7.99 4.80
N GLY A 366 -20.20 7.80 5.42
CA GLY A 366 -20.42 8.10 6.84
C GLY A 366 -20.79 9.57 7.10
N LEU A 367 -20.42 10.08 8.27
CA LEU A 367 -20.81 11.43 8.70
C LEU A 367 -19.91 12.51 8.09
N ILE A 368 -20.22 12.89 6.84
CA ILE A 368 -19.47 13.90 6.10
C ILE A 368 -20.05 15.31 6.31
N PRO A 369 -19.28 16.25 6.88
CA PRO A 369 -19.75 17.62 7.02
C PRO A 369 -19.79 18.32 5.66
N LYS A 370 -20.76 19.23 5.47
CA LYS A 370 -20.94 19.99 4.21
C LYS A 370 -19.68 20.68 3.70
N ILE A 371 -18.75 21.02 4.59
CA ILE A 371 -17.49 21.69 4.27
C ILE A 371 -16.50 20.85 3.44
N VAL A 372 -16.76 19.54 3.31
CA VAL A 372 -15.95 18.62 2.49
C VAL A 372 -16.31 18.72 1.00
N TYR A 373 -17.56 19.09 0.70
CA TYR A 373 -18.07 19.39 -0.65
C TYR A 373 -17.84 20.87 -0.98
#